data_AF-A0A914WMB5-F1
#
_entry.id   AF-A0A914WMB5-F1
#
_cell.length_a   1.000
_cell.length_b   1.000
_cell.length_c   1.000
_cell.angle_alpha   90.00
_cell.angle_beta   90.00
_cell.angle_gamma   90.00
#
_symmetry.space_group_name_H-M   'P 1'
#
loop_
_entity.id
_entity.type
_entity.pdbx_description
1 polymer ?
#
loop_
_entity_poly.entity_id
_entity_poly.type
_entity_poly.pdbx_seq_one_letter_code
_entity_poly.pdbx_strand_id
1 'polypeptide(L)'
;MYPVELEIGDDLGSSISNIKECLRQVPNKGIGYGTIFGYLEKALPQVSFNYLGQFDQGTSATGFWSLVDVTGEYGLDRSASSEEANDNVIDVTGLCFNGHMCFNIASHLSLEETERFKAVFKMKLEQIIEHTLSFVHPQKDIKESTSTGMAVDHFEPYFEFHNPPGGAVLFILPPGEGGAESYFNNIVQQLTQFKLVLFNNYYLHLKSPQTSFEELAKFYISYVKQIQPKGPYNFLGWSFGGVLSLEISRQLVGAGEKIDNLIFIDSYFNVKKACSAINQADEVDIIDRINYFYSPKAADMKQLVSNTRNIVLFKAAKLNDTYRSDNQLLLFDYYMKSDFNNLDTLMDPQSIKLFHLADDTHASWVKNERQVTSMCNSISSKLKQAVGK
;
A
#
# COMPACT_ATOMS: atom_id res chain seq x y z
N MET A 1 7.91 -4.50 -14.47
CA MET A 1 7.35 -4.45 -15.84
C MET A 1 6.64 -5.76 -16.12
N TYR A 2 5.57 -5.73 -16.90
CA TYR A 2 4.78 -6.91 -17.26
C TYR A 2 4.38 -6.78 -18.74
N PRO A 3 4.33 -7.88 -19.51
CA PRO A 3 3.89 -7.83 -20.89
C PRO A 3 2.41 -7.48 -20.96
N VAL A 4 2.06 -6.59 -21.89
CA VAL A 4 0.68 -6.23 -22.22
C VAL A 4 0.55 -6.28 -23.73
N GLU A 5 -0.56 -6.84 -24.21
CA GLU A 5 -0.97 -6.73 -25.59
C GLU A 5 -1.85 -5.48 -25.73
N LEU A 6 -1.44 -4.55 -26.60
CA LEU A 6 -2.17 -3.30 -26.82
C LEU A 6 -2.98 -3.41 -28.12
N GLU A 7 -4.30 -3.28 -28.01
CA GLU A 7 -5.20 -3.22 -29.16
C GLU A 7 -5.46 -1.76 -29.58
N ILE A 8 -5.25 -1.48 -30.87
CA ILE A 8 -5.50 -0.16 -31.48
C ILE A 8 -6.93 -0.15 -32.05
N GLY A 9 -7.69 0.90 -31.75
CA GLY A 9 -9.04 1.12 -32.28
C GLY A 9 -9.05 1.80 -33.65
N ASP A 10 -10.25 2.04 -34.19
CA ASP A 10 -10.44 2.65 -35.51
C ASP A 10 -9.98 4.12 -35.59
N ASP A 11 -9.92 4.80 -34.44
CA ASP A 11 -9.49 6.20 -34.32
C ASP A 11 -8.66 6.43 -33.05
N LEU A 12 -8.08 7.63 -32.91
CA LEU A 12 -7.19 7.97 -31.80
C LEU A 12 -7.91 7.97 -30.45
N GLY A 13 -9.16 8.43 -30.41
CA GLY A 13 -9.95 8.48 -29.18
C GLY A 13 -10.37 7.09 -28.72
N SER A 14 -10.85 6.25 -29.64
CA SER A 14 -11.16 4.84 -29.34
C SER A 14 -9.91 4.06 -28.91
N SER A 15 -8.76 4.29 -29.57
CA SER A 15 -7.48 3.68 -29.18
C SER A 15 -7.05 4.06 -27.76
N ILE A 16 -7.10 5.35 -27.40
CA ILE A 16 -6.76 5.81 -26.04
C ILE A 16 -7.71 5.20 -25.00
N SER A 17 -9.01 5.17 -25.29
CA SER A 17 -10.00 4.60 -24.38
C SER A 17 -9.77 3.10 -24.19
N ASN A 18 -9.62 2.34 -25.27
CA ASN A 18 -9.44 0.89 -25.24
C ASN A 18 -8.13 0.50 -24.54
N ILE A 19 -7.03 1.19 -24.82
CA ILE A 19 -5.73 0.93 -24.15
C ILE A 19 -5.84 1.25 -22.66
N LYS A 20 -6.51 2.34 -22.26
CA LYS A 20 -6.73 2.65 -20.85
C LYS A 20 -7.55 1.57 -20.15
N GLU A 21 -8.61 1.08 -20.78
CA GLU A 21 -9.43 -0.01 -20.23
C GLU A 21 -8.67 -1.34 -20.20
N CYS A 22 -7.90 -1.68 -21.23
CA CYS A 22 -7.04 -2.85 -21.26
C CYS A 22 -6.02 -2.82 -20.11
N LEU A 23 -5.32 -1.69 -19.92
CA LEU A 23 -4.38 -1.52 -18.82
C LEU A 23 -5.06 -1.55 -17.44
N ARG A 24 -6.33 -1.11 -17.33
CA ARG A 24 -7.13 -1.24 -16.10
C ARG A 24 -7.52 -2.68 -15.80
N GLN A 25 -7.76 -3.48 -16.84
CA GLN A 25 -8.11 -4.90 -16.71
C GLN A 25 -6.91 -5.77 -16.33
N VAL A 26 -5.68 -5.27 -16.48
CA VAL A 26 -4.49 -5.99 -16.01
C VAL A 26 -4.61 -6.21 -14.50
N PRO A 27 -4.71 -7.48 -14.05
CA PRO A 27 -4.83 -7.78 -12.63
C PRO A 27 -3.68 -7.16 -11.84
N ASN A 28 -4.02 -6.47 -10.75
CA ASN A 28 -3.05 -5.90 -9.81
C ASN A 28 -2.00 -4.98 -10.46
N LYS A 29 -2.33 -4.30 -11.59
CA LYS A 29 -1.38 -3.47 -12.36
C LYS A 29 -0.07 -4.22 -12.67
N GLY A 30 -0.18 -5.53 -12.91
CA GLY A 30 0.94 -6.43 -13.23
C GLY A 30 1.88 -6.74 -12.07
N ILE A 31 1.47 -6.52 -10.83
CA ILE A 31 2.17 -7.05 -9.64
C ILE A 31 1.97 -8.58 -9.59
N GLY A 32 3.06 -9.34 -9.46
CA GLY A 32 3.07 -10.81 -9.48
C GLY A 32 3.33 -11.44 -10.86
N TYR A 33 3.44 -10.61 -11.91
CA TYR A 33 3.84 -11.05 -13.24
C TYR A 33 5.33 -11.43 -13.26
N GLY A 34 5.67 -12.59 -13.85
CA GLY A 34 7.05 -13.09 -13.99
C GLY A 34 7.36 -14.37 -13.19
N THR A 35 7.01 -14.42 -11.89
CA THR A 35 7.34 -15.57 -11.01
C THR A 35 6.21 -16.61 -10.92
N ILE A 36 4.96 -16.23 -11.22
CA ILE A 36 3.76 -17.09 -11.08
C ILE A 36 3.12 -17.39 -12.44
N PHE A 37 3.22 -16.47 -13.40
CA PHE A 37 2.75 -16.67 -14.76
C PHE A 37 3.90 -17.19 -15.62
N GLY A 38 3.83 -18.45 -16.03
CA GLY A 38 4.86 -19.20 -16.75
C GLY A 38 5.22 -18.64 -18.13
N TYR A 39 6.02 -17.58 -18.15
CA TYR A 39 6.64 -17.05 -19.37
C TYR A 39 8.04 -17.61 -19.63
N LEU A 40 8.44 -18.67 -18.93
CA LEU A 40 9.72 -19.37 -19.15
C LEU A 40 9.84 -19.97 -20.58
N GLU A 41 8.74 -20.06 -21.35
CA GLU A 41 8.71 -20.66 -22.69
C GLU A 41 8.19 -19.74 -23.81
N LYS A 42 7.91 -18.44 -23.56
CA LYS A 42 7.49 -17.49 -24.62
C LYS A 42 8.47 -16.33 -24.75
N ALA A 43 8.73 -15.91 -25.99
CA ALA A 43 9.52 -14.72 -26.28
C ALA A 43 8.92 -13.48 -25.58
N LEU A 44 9.76 -12.78 -24.82
CA LEU A 44 9.38 -11.52 -24.19
C LEU A 44 9.10 -10.45 -25.26
N PRO A 45 8.25 -9.45 -24.96
CA PRO A 45 8.01 -8.34 -25.89
C PRO A 45 9.31 -7.64 -26.27
N GLN A 46 9.48 -7.36 -27.55
CA GLN A 46 10.67 -6.67 -28.07
C GLN A 46 10.75 -5.19 -27.67
N VAL A 47 9.70 -4.64 -27.06
CA VAL A 47 9.63 -3.24 -26.64
C VAL A 47 9.28 -3.16 -25.16
N SER A 48 10.12 -2.50 -24.36
CA SER A 48 9.82 -2.11 -22.99
C SER A 48 9.44 -0.63 -22.91
N PHE A 49 8.47 -0.34 -22.04
CA PHE A 49 8.08 1.02 -21.70
C PHE A 49 7.97 1.14 -20.18
N ASN A 50 8.64 2.15 -19.62
CA ASN A 50 8.63 2.45 -18.20
C ASN A 50 8.37 3.94 -17.99
N TYR A 51 7.52 4.28 -17.02
CA TYR A 51 7.24 5.67 -16.67
C TYR A 51 7.50 5.89 -15.18
N LEU A 52 8.50 6.71 -14.87
CA LEU A 52 9.02 6.93 -13.51
C LEU A 52 8.14 7.88 -12.69
N GLY A 53 7.19 8.58 -13.34
CA GLY A 53 6.33 9.56 -12.69
C GLY A 53 6.82 10.99 -12.84
N GLN A 54 6.23 11.88 -12.03
CA GLN A 54 6.49 13.32 -12.05
C GLN A 54 7.33 13.73 -10.84
N PHE A 55 8.46 14.38 -11.11
CA PHE A 55 9.47 14.75 -10.11
C PHE A 55 9.41 16.24 -9.73
N ASP A 56 8.32 16.93 -10.09
CA ASP A 56 8.12 18.38 -9.86
C ASP A 56 7.65 18.73 -8.44
N GLN A 57 7.31 17.72 -7.63
CA GLN A 57 6.77 17.92 -6.30
C GLN A 57 7.90 17.95 -5.25
N GLY A 58 8.35 19.16 -4.90
CA GLY A 58 8.76 19.46 -3.53
C GLY A 58 10.24 19.35 -3.13
N THR A 59 11.22 19.49 -4.03
CA THR A 59 12.61 19.70 -3.61
C THR A 59 12.95 21.19 -3.56
N SER A 60 12.72 21.84 -2.42
CA SER A 60 13.42 23.08 -2.08
C SER A 60 14.92 22.78 -2.05
N ALA A 61 15.71 23.54 -2.81
CA ALA A 61 17.15 23.34 -3.04
C ALA A 61 18.04 23.66 -1.83
N THR A 62 17.63 23.28 -0.61
CA THR A 62 18.36 23.55 0.65
C THR A 62 18.68 22.29 1.46
N GLY A 63 18.43 21.09 0.92
CA GLY A 63 18.85 19.82 1.52
C GLY A 63 20.24 19.37 1.04
N PHE A 64 20.90 18.54 1.86
CA PHE A 64 22.19 17.88 1.57
C PHE A 64 22.20 16.99 0.30
N TRP A 65 21.05 16.81 -0.35
CA TRP A 65 20.86 16.07 -1.59
C TRP A 65 20.04 16.92 -2.56
N SER A 66 20.52 17.06 -3.79
CA SER A 66 19.78 17.63 -4.92
C SER A 66 19.60 16.56 -5.99
N LEU A 67 18.44 16.55 -6.66
CA LEU A 67 18.32 15.85 -7.94
C LEU A 67 19.37 16.43 -8.89
N VAL A 68 20.25 15.59 -9.41
CA VAL A 68 21.22 15.98 -10.44
C VAL A 68 20.43 16.36 -11.68
N ASP A 69 20.89 17.41 -12.37
CA ASP A 69 20.24 17.92 -13.58
C ASP A 69 19.96 16.78 -14.57
N VAL A 70 18.71 16.66 -15.02
CA VAL A 70 18.19 15.48 -15.74
C VAL A 70 18.69 15.40 -17.20
N THR A 71 19.83 16.05 -17.46
CA THR A 71 20.59 16.03 -18.71
C THR A 71 21.55 14.83 -18.82
N GLY A 72 21.76 14.08 -17.74
CA GLY A 72 22.44 12.77 -17.74
C GLY A 72 21.58 11.61 -18.25
N GLU A 73 22.19 10.44 -18.44
CA GLU A 73 21.45 9.21 -18.73
C GLU A 73 20.71 8.74 -17.47
N TYR A 74 19.38 8.66 -17.53
CA TYR A 74 18.53 8.09 -16.47
C TYR A 74 17.79 6.89 -17.03
N GLY A 75 17.83 5.79 -16.28
CA GLY A 75 17.47 4.45 -16.75
C GLY A 75 18.56 3.45 -16.37
N LEU A 76 18.40 2.20 -16.78
CA LEU A 76 19.48 1.22 -16.66
C LEU A 76 20.63 1.64 -17.59
N ASP A 77 21.64 2.28 -17.00
CA ASP A 77 22.91 2.56 -17.67
C ASP A 77 23.53 1.22 -18.10
N ARG A 78 23.61 1.02 -19.42
CA ARG A 78 24.25 -0.16 -19.98
C ARG A 78 25.75 0.07 -19.90
N SER A 79 26.35 -0.41 -18.81
CA SER A 79 27.74 -0.83 -18.89
C SER A 79 27.85 -1.86 -20.04
N ALA A 80 28.60 -1.52 -21.09
CA ALA A 80 28.74 -2.31 -22.32
C ALA A 80 29.50 -3.64 -22.14
N SER A 81 29.41 -4.28 -20.97
CA SER A 81 30.24 -5.43 -20.60
C SER A 81 29.53 -6.56 -19.84
N SER A 82 28.19 -6.59 -19.83
CA SER A 82 27.47 -7.81 -19.47
C SER A 82 26.70 -8.33 -20.67
N GLU A 83 27.18 -9.43 -21.24
CA GLU A 83 26.48 -10.25 -22.25
C GLU A 83 25.22 -10.94 -21.68
N GLU A 84 24.75 -10.51 -20.50
CA GLU A 84 23.58 -11.05 -19.79
C GLU A 84 22.40 -10.04 -19.74
N ALA A 85 22.46 -8.96 -20.53
CA ALA A 85 21.57 -7.81 -20.39
C ALA A 85 20.47 -7.71 -21.47
N ASN A 86 19.27 -8.18 -21.10
CA ASN A 86 17.93 -7.78 -21.59
C ASN A 86 17.60 -8.06 -23.08
N ASP A 87 16.59 -8.92 -23.34
CA ASP A 87 16.16 -9.35 -24.69
C ASP A 87 15.35 -8.28 -25.49
N ASN A 88 15.13 -7.08 -24.94
CA ASN A 88 14.28 -6.06 -25.57
C ASN A 88 15.03 -5.27 -26.65
N VAL A 89 14.45 -5.15 -27.84
CA VAL A 89 15.00 -4.40 -28.99
C VAL A 89 14.93 -2.88 -28.79
N ILE A 90 13.88 -2.39 -28.13
CA ILE A 90 13.69 -0.96 -27.78
C ILE A 90 13.29 -0.86 -26.31
N ASP A 91 13.92 0.03 -25.56
CA ASP A 91 13.56 0.40 -24.20
C ASP A 91 13.26 1.90 -24.12
N VAL A 92 12.06 2.24 -23.66
CA VAL A 92 11.60 3.61 -23.50
C VAL A 92 11.35 3.89 -22.02
N THR A 93 12.10 4.82 -21.46
CA THR A 93 11.91 5.29 -20.07
C THR A 93 11.49 6.75 -20.07
N GLY A 94 10.31 7.06 -19.53
CA GLY A 94 9.74 8.39 -19.44
C GLY A 94 9.69 8.95 -18.03
N LEU A 95 9.78 10.28 -17.90
CA LEU A 95 9.58 11.02 -16.66
C LEU A 95 9.03 12.41 -16.95
N CYS A 96 8.45 13.07 -15.95
CA CYS A 96 8.14 14.49 -16.00
C CYS A 96 9.02 15.27 -15.02
N PHE A 97 9.71 16.29 -15.52
CA PHE A 97 10.60 17.15 -14.74
C PHE A 97 10.52 18.61 -15.22
N ASN A 98 10.42 19.55 -14.27
CA ASN A 98 10.10 20.96 -14.47
C ASN A 98 8.91 21.22 -15.39
N GLY A 99 7.86 20.40 -15.32
CA GLY A 99 6.69 20.52 -16.21
C GLY A 99 6.95 20.07 -17.66
N HIS A 100 8.13 19.50 -17.95
CA HIS A 100 8.48 18.95 -19.25
C HIS A 100 8.44 17.42 -19.18
N MET A 101 7.83 16.80 -20.19
CA MET A 101 7.84 15.35 -20.34
C MET A 101 9.09 14.93 -21.13
N CYS A 102 9.95 14.13 -20.50
CA CYS A 102 11.22 13.68 -21.04
C CYS A 102 11.20 12.16 -21.23
N PHE A 103 11.74 11.69 -22.36
CA PHE A 103 11.90 10.27 -22.65
C PHE A 103 13.33 9.95 -23.03
N ASN A 104 13.88 8.92 -22.40
CA ASN A 104 15.10 8.27 -22.81
C ASN A 104 14.73 7.02 -23.62
N ILE A 105 15.37 6.83 -24.77
CA ILE A 105 15.11 5.68 -25.67
C ILE A 105 16.45 5.01 -25.95
N ALA A 106 16.62 3.81 -25.40
CA ALA A 106 17.71 2.90 -25.73
C ALA A 106 17.24 1.85 -26.73
N SER A 107 18.07 1.45 -27.69
CA SER A 107 17.68 0.45 -28.68
C SER A 107 18.86 -0.30 -29.28
N HIS A 108 18.62 -1.52 -29.77
CA HIS A 108 19.56 -2.32 -30.56
C HIS A 108 19.50 -2.06 -32.07
N LEU A 109 18.65 -1.14 -32.51
CA LEU A 109 18.52 -0.73 -33.90
C LEU A 109 19.70 0.12 -34.37
N SER A 110 19.83 0.30 -35.68
CA SER A 110 20.80 1.25 -36.22
C SER A 110 20.48 2.67 -35.80
N LEU A 111 21.50 3.54 -35.73
CA LEU A 111 21.33 4.95 -35.36
C LEU A 111 20.23 5.66 -36.18
N GLU A 112 20.19 5.39 -37.49
CA GLU A 112 19.19 5.98 -38.39
C GLU A 112 17.76 5.54 -38.03
N GLU A 113 17.57 4.26 -37.74
CA GLU A 113 16.27 3.70 -37.34
C GLU A 113 15.83 4.21 -35.97
N THR A 114 16.76 4.32 -35.01
CA THR A 114 16.50 4.89 -33.69
C THR A 114 16.09 6.35 -33.77
N GLU A 115 16.79 7.17 -34.57
CA GLU A 115 16.42 8.58 -34.77
C GLU A 115 15.07 8.72 -35.48
N ARG A 116 14.78 7.86 -36.46
CA ARG A 116 13.45 7.81 -37.09
C ARG A 116 12.36 7.44 -36.06
N PHE A 117 12.62 6.46 -35.20
CA PHE A 117 11.69 6.07 -34.14
C PHE A 117 11.45 7.23 -33.17
N LYS A 118 12.49 7.91 -32.69
CA LYS A 118 12.37 9.09 -31.82
C LYS A 118 11.49 10.18 -32.45
N ALA A 119 11.73 10.50 -33.72
CA ALA A 119 10.96 11.51 -34.44
C ALA A 119 9.47 11.14 -34.55
N VAL A 120 9.17 9.89 -34.93
CA VAL A 120 7.78 9.41 -35.03
C VAL A 120 7.11 9.31 -33.66
N PHE A 121 7.82 8.80 -32.65
CA PHE A 121 7.33 8.69 -31.28
C PHE A 121 6.93 10.06 -30.74
N LYS A 122 7.81 11.07 -30.88
CA LYS A 122 7.53 12.44 -30.48
C LYS A 122 6.30 13.01 -31.20
N MET A 123 6.27 12.93 -32.53
CA MET A 123 5.15 13.43 -33.34
C MET A 123 3.82 12.77 -32.92
N LYS A 124 3.82 11.45 -32.67
CA LYS A 124 2.62 10.73 -32.23
C LYS A 124 2.18 11.09 -30.82
N LEU A 125 3.13 11.34 -29.92
CA LEU A 125 2.83 11.82 -28.57
C LEU A 125 2.21 13.23 -28.61
N GLU A 126 2.75 14.14 -29.42
CA GLU A 126 2.19 15.48 -29.63
C GLU A 126 0.75 15.41 -30.17
N GLN A 127 0.47 14.52 -31.13
CA GLN A 127 -0.89 14.27 -31.63
C GLN A 127 -1.86 13.78 -30.53
N ILE A 128 -1.40 12.90 -29.64
CA ILE A 128 -2.20 12.43 -28.49
C ILE A 128 -2.47 13.59 -27.53
N ILE A 129 -1.47 14.41 -27.23
CA ILE A 129 -1.61 15.57 -26.35
C ILE A 129 -2.63 16.55 -26.93
N GLU A 130 -2.49 16.96 -28.18
CA GLU A 130 -3.44 17.86 -28.86
C GLU A 130 -4.86 17.30 -28.86
N HIS A 131 -5.01 16.01 -29.18
CA HIS A 131 -6.30 15.34 -29.15
C HIS A 131 -6.91 15.39 -27.74
N THR A 132 -6.17 15.03 -26.69
CA THR A 132 -6.69 15.07 -25.31
C THR A 132 -7.01 16.48 -24.82
N LEU A 133 -6.23 17.49 -25.20
CA LEU A 133 -6.50 18.89 -24.90
C LEU A 133 -7.74 19.43 -25.60
N SER A 134 -8.07 18.93 -26.81
CA SER A 134 -9.28 19.34 -27.54
C SER A 134 -10.59 18.99 -26.82
N PHE A 135 -10.55 18.06 -25.84
CA PHE A 135 -11.68 17.71 -24.98
C PHE A 135 -11.71 18.49 -23.64
N VAL A 136 -10.71 19.34 -23.36
CA VAL A 136 -10.63 20.18 -22.16
C VAL A 136 -11.02 21.62 -22.55
N HIS A 137 -12.29 22.01 -22.37
CA HIS A 137 -12.75 23.37 -22.71
C HIS A 137 -12.27 24.46 -21.70
N PRO A 138 -12.03 25.72 -22.15
CA PRO A 138 -11.63 26.82 -21.29
C PRO A 138 -12.84 27.46 -20.56
N GLN A 139 -12.79 27.38 -19.22
CA GLN A 139 -13.47 28.13 -18.14
C GLN A 139 -14.73 29.00 -18.42
N LYS A 140 -15.79 28.74 -17.63
CA LYS A 140 -16.71 29.77 -17.11
C LYS A 140 -16.63 29.78 -15.57
N ASP A 141 -16.56 30.99 -15.03
CA ASP A 141 -16.47 31.36 -13.61
C ASP A 141 -17.32 30.49 -12.67
N ILE A 142 -16.68 29.84 -11.69
CA ILE A 142 -17.37 29.25 -10.54
C ILE A 142 -17.37 30.29 -9.42
N LYS A 143 -18.46 31.06 -9.37
CA LYS A 143 -18.94 31.66 -8.13
C LYS A 143 -19.32 30.55 -7.16
N GLU A 144 -18.95 30.74 -5.89
CA GLU A 144 -19.44 29.98 -4.75
C GLU A 144 -20.97 29.84 -4.79
N SER A 145 -21.45 28.60 -4.98
CA SER A 145 -22.72 28.14 -4.43
C SER A 145 -22.72 26.60 -4.40
N THR A 146 -22.63 26.07 -3.18
CA THR A 146 -23.38 24.93 -2.66
C THR A 146 -23.95 23.87 -3.64
N SER A 147 -23.52 22.63 -3.38
CA SER A 147 -24.13 21.32 -3.70
C SER A 147 -23.71 20.59 -4.97
N THR A 148 -23.05 19.44 -4.69
CA THR A 148 -23.10 18.14 -5.37
C THR A 148 -22.48 18.00 -6.77
N GLY A 149 -21.29 17.36 -6.79
CA GLY A 149 -20.80 16.57 -7.92
C GLY A 149 -19.60 17.17 -8.65
N MET A 150 -18.38 16.93 -8.15
CA MET A 150 -17.13 17.14 -8.89
C MET A 150 -16.28 15.87 -8.84
N ALA A 151 -15.84 15.44 -10.04
CA ALA A 151 -14.74 14.54 -10.40
C ALA A 151 -14.28 13.50 -9.36
N VAL A 152 -14.62 12.24 -9.60
CA VAL A 152 -14.16 11.09 -8.81
C VAL A 152 -12.68 10.80 -9.16
N ASP A 153 -11.78 11.25 -8.29
CA ASP A 153 -10.48 10.61 -8.07
C ASP A 153 -10.82 9.17 -7.62
N HIS A 154 -10.79 8.20 -8.53
CA HIS A 154 -11.23 6.83 -8.21
C HIS A 154 -10.23 6.17 -7.27
N PHE A 155 -10.47 6.26 -5.97
CA PHE A 155 -9.79 5.49 -4.94
C PHE A 155 -10.36 4.07 -4.89
N GLU A 156 -9.51 3.06 -5.13
CA GLU A 156 -9.87 1.66 -4.96
C GLU A 156 -9.74 1.28 -3.48
N PRO A 157 -10.83 1.01 -2.76
CA PRO A 157 -10.78 0.88 -1.31
C PRO A 157 -10.17 -0.44 -0.84
N TYR A 158 -10.35 -1.53 -1.57
CA TYR A 158 -9.86 -2.85 -1.18
C TYR A 158 -9.76 -3.82 -2.36
N PHE A 159 -9.05 -4.92 -2.14
CA PHE A 159 -8.99 -6.08 -3.04
C PHE A 159 -9.59 -7.30 -2.36
N GLU A 160 -10.39 -8.08 -3.10
CA GLU A 160 -10.93 -9.36 -2.61
C GLU A 160 -10.17 -10.53 -3.24
N PHE A 161 -9.74 -11.48 -2.40
CA PHE A 161 -9.19 -12.76 -2.82
C PHE A 161 -10.12 -13.87 -2.31
N HIS A 162 -10.72 -14.61 -3.25
CA HIS A 162 -11.75 -15.60 -2.97
C HIS A 162 -11.26 -17.01 -3.24
N ASN A 163 -11.10 -17.84 -2.21
CA ASN A 163 -10.83 -19.26 -2.42
C ASN A 163 -11.06 -20.09 -1.13
N PRO A 164 -11.94 -21.12 -1.07
CA PRO A 164 -13.21 -21.35 -1.78
C PRO A 164 -14.43 -20.64 -1.10
N PRO A 165 -15.63 -20.61 -1.73
CA PRO A 165 -16.82 -19.98 -1.15
C PRO A 165 -17.27 -20.61 0.17
N GLY A 166 -17.50 -19.78 1.20
CA GLY A 166 -18.01 -20.18 2.51
C GLY A 166 -17.00 -20.09 3.68
N GLY A 167 -15.74 -19.75 3.43
CA GLY A 167 -14.75 -19.49 4.48
C GLY A 167 -15.00 -18.19 5.24
N ALA A 168 -14.55 -18.12 6.50
CA ALA A 168 -14.56 -16.89 7.28
C ALA A 168 -13.82 -15.76 6.54
N VAL A 169 -14.36 -14.53 6.62
CA VAL A 169 -13.74 -13.34 6.02
C VAL A 169 -12.66 -12.82 6.96
N LEU A 170 -11.45 -12.61 6.43
CA LEU A 170 -10.37 -11.89 7.11
C LEU A 170 -10.19 -10.52 6.45
N PHE A 171 -10.49 -9.46 7.20
CA PHE A 171 -10.24 -8.08 6.78
C PHE A 171 -8.81 -7.69 7.18
N ILE A 172 -8.00 -7.32 6.19
CA ILE A 172 -6.58 -7.00 6.34
C ILE A 172 -6.39 -5.51 6.09
N LEU A 173 -5.86 -4.80 7.09
CA LEU A 173 -5.71 -3.34 7.07
C LEU A 173 -4.29 -2.94 6.67
N PRO A 174 -4.11 -1.84 5.91
CA PRO A 174 -2.81 -1.46 5.35
C PRO A 174 -1.83 -0.92 6.42
N PRO A 175 -0.51 -1.05 6.20
CA PRO A 175 0.49 -0.34 7.00
C PRO A 175 0.47 1.17 6.72
N GLY A 176 1.21 1.95 7.51
CA GLY A 176 1.25 3.42 7.40
C GLY A 176 1.95 3.87 6.12
N GLU A 177 3.00 3.14 5.74
CA GLU A 177 3.72 3.29 4.49
C GLU A 177 3.34 2.13 3.56
N GLY A 178 2.50 2.40 2.54
CA GLY A 178 2.00 1.41 1.59
C GLY A 178 0.51 1.09 1.75
N GLY A 179 0.04 0.11 1.00
CA GLY A 179 -1.36 -0.31 0.93
C GLY A 179 -1.53 -1.84 0.99
N ALA A 180 -2.57 -2.34 0.33
CA ALA A 180 -2.90 -3.76 0.29
C ALA A 180 -1.77 -4.62 -0.32
N GLU A 181 -0.98 -4.06 -1.22
CA GLU A 181 0.13 -4.71 -1.91
C GLU A 181 1.20 -5.26 -0.95
N SER A 182 1.29 -4.69 0.25
CA SER A 182 2.19 -5.13 1.32
C SER A 182 2.00 -6.60 1.70
N TYR A 183 0.84 -7.20 1.39
CA TYR A 183 0.47 -8.54 1.81
C TYR A 183 0.43 -9.58 0.66
N PHE A 184 0.52 -9.14 -0.60
CA PHE A 184 0.27 -9.98 -1.78
C PHE A 184 1.27 -11.15 -1.93
N ASN A 185 2.54 -10.89 -1.61
CA ASN A 185 3.62 -11.87 -1.76
C ASN A 185 3.94 -12.62 -0.45
N ASN A 186 3.09 -12.51 0.57
CA ASN A 186 3.28 -13.18 1.87
C ASN A 186 1.98 -13.84 2.35
N ILE A 187 1.17 -13.15 3.15
CA ILE A 187 -0.02 -13.65 3.82
C ILE A 187 -1.05 -14.16 2.81
N VAL A 188 -1.23 -13.46 1.68
CA VAL A 188 -2.20 -13.87 0.64
C VAL A 188 -1.87 -15.23 0.05
N GLN A 189 -0.58 -15.52 -0.17
CA GLN A 189 -0.13 -16.81 -0.73
C GLN A 189 -0.36 -17.99 0.23
N GLN A 190 -0.48 -17.72 1.52
CA GLN A 190 -0.54 -18.75 2.55
C GLN A 190 -1.93 -18.95 3.17
N LEU A 191 -2.82 -17.98 2.99
CA LEU A 191 -4.18 -18.01 3.53
C LEU A 191 -5.24 -18.18 2.43
N THR A 192 -4.88 -18.89 1.35
CA THR A 192 -5.74 -19.16 0.18
C THR A 192 -6.96 -20.03 0.46
N GLN A 193 -7.22 -20.41 1.71
CA GLN A 193 -8.39 -21.16 2.15
C GLN A 193 -9.49 -20.27 2.77
N PHE A 194 -9.24 -18.97 2.88
CA PHE A 194 -10.16 -17.99 3.46
C PHE A 194 -10.53 -16.91 2.44
N LYS A 195 -11.65 -16.23 2.66
CA LYS A 195 -11.95 -14.99 1.94
C LYS A 195 -11.11 -13.87 2.55
N LEU A 196 -10.19 -13.29 1.77
CA LEU A 196 -9.34 -12.18 2.22
C LEU A 196 -9.84 -10.89 1.60
N VAL A 197 -10.00 -9.85 2.42
CA VAL A 197 -10.33 -8.48 1.98
C VAL A 197 -9.20 -7.58 2.43
N LEU A 198 -8.38 -7.11 1.48
CA LEU A 198 -7.20 -6.31 1.77
C LEU A 198 -7.48 -4.85 1.43
N PHE A 199 -7.48 -3.99 2.43
CA PHE A 199 -7.75 -2.58 2.25
C PHE A 199 -6.54 -1.78 1.78
N ASN A 200 -6.76 -0.83 0.87
CA ASN A 200 -5.77 0.18 0.52
C ASN A 200 -5.74 1.30 1.56
N ASN A 201 -4.62 2.01 1.62
CA ASN A 201 -4.41 3.06 2.58
C ASN A 201 -5.08 4.37 2.16
N TYR A 202 -6.31 4.57 2.62
CA TYR A 202 -7.06 5.80 2.38
C TYR A 202 -6.39 7.02 3.05
N TYR A 203 -5.66 6.83 4.15
CA TYR A 203 -4.99 7.94 4.84
C TYR A 203 -3.95 8.61 3.95
N LEU A 204 -3.18 7.83 3.16
CA LEU A 204 -2.23 8.37 2.18
C LEU A 204 -2.91 9.07 0.98
N HIS A 205 -4.19 8.78 0.73
CA HIS A 205 -4.96 9.44 -0.34
C HIS A 205 -5.52 10.81 0.10
N LEU A 206 -5.56 11.10 1.41
CA LEU A 206 -6.07 12.38 1.93
C LEU A 206 -5.08 13.52 1.64
N LYS A 207 -5.46 14.41 0.72
CA LYS A 207 -4.67 15.61 0.30
C LYS A 207 -4.33 16.59 1.45
N SER A 208 -5.00 16.47 2.59
CA SER A 208 -4.68 17.19 3.83
C SER A 208 -5.15 16.36 5.05
N PRO A 209 -4.25 15.65 5.76
CA PRO A 209 -4.64 14.62 6.73
C PRO A 209 -4.98 15.22 8.10
N GLN A 210 -5.90 16.19 8.15
CA GLN A 210 -6.60 16.52 9.40
C GLN A 210 -7.73 15.50 9.65
N THR A 211 -7.36 14.24 9.83
CA THR A 211 -8.31 13.18 10.19
C THR A 211 -7.85 12.47 11.47
N SER A 212 -8.77 11.80 12.13
CA SER A 212 -8.51 10.97 13.31
C SER A 212 -8.73 9.50 12.98
N PHE A 213 -8.21 8.59 13.82
CA PHE A 213 -8.46 7.16 13.64
C PHE A 213 -9.95 6.84 13.71
N GLU A 214 -10.72 7.58 14.52
CA GLU A 214 -12.16 7.40 14.63
C GLU A 214 -12.88 7.69 13.32
N GLU A 215 -12.55 8.80 12.64
CA GLU A 215 -13.14 9.13 11.33
C GLU A 215 -12.64 8.19 10.24
N LEU A 216 -11.35 7.86 10.25
CA LEU A 216 -10.77 6.93 9.31
C LEU A 216 -11.40 5.53 9.44
N ALA A 217 -11.63 5.06 10.66
CA ALA A 217 -12.29 3.77 10.91
C ALA A 217 -13.74 3.75 10.39
N LYS A 218 -14.50 4.84 10.49
CA LYS A 218 -15.87 4.91 9.92
C LYS A 218 -15.87 4.67 8.41
N PHE A 219 -14.88 5.21 7.69
CA PHE A 219 -14.70 4.96 6.26
C PHE A 219 -14.56 3.45 6.00
N TYR A 220 -13.63 2.77 6.68
CA TYR A 220 -13.42 1.33 6.50
C TYR A 220 -14.62 0.49 6.96
N ILE A 221 -15.27 0.85 8.07
CA ILE A 221 -16.47 0.17 8.60
C ILE A 221 -17.59 0.15 7.55
N SER A 222 -17.75 1.22 6.77
CA SER A 222 -18.79 1.27 5.73
C SER A 222 -18.64 0.14 4.71
N TYR A 223 -17.41 -0.15 4.26
CA TYR A 223 -17.10 -1.24 3.35
C TYR A 223 -17.13 -2.61 4.04
N VAL A 224 -16.59 -2.71 5.26
CA VAL A 224 -16.68 -3.95 6.07
C VAL A 224 -18.13 -4.40 6.19
N LYS A 225 -19.05 -3.47 6.47
CA LYS A 225 -20.49 -3.75 6.62
C LYS A 225 -21.20 -4.06 5.30
N GLN A 226 -20.73 -3.53 4.17
CA GLN A 226 -21.23 -3.93 2.84
C GLN A 226 -20.85 -5.39 2.53
N ILE A 227 -19.62 -5.78 2.86
CA ILE A 227 -19.10 -7.12 2.58
C ILE A 227 -19.66 -8.16 3.57
N GLN A 228 -19.69 -7.80 4.85
CA GLN A 228 -20.18 -8.66 5.94
C GLN A 228 -21.09 -7.82 6.86
N PRO A 229 -22.42 -7.87 6.70
CA PRO A 229 -23.33 -7.01 7.47
C PRO A 229 -23.35 -7.27 8.98
N LYS A 230 -23.03 -8.50 9.41
CA LYS A 230 -23.05 -8.93 10.80
C LYS A 230 -21.79 -9.71 11.17
N GLY A 231 -21.34 -9.48 12.38
CA GLY A 231 -20.23 -10.21 12.97
C GLY A 231 -20.59 -11.67 13.28
N PRO A 232 -19.63 -12.43 13.84
CA PRO A 232 -18.36 -11.91 14.34
C PRO A 232 -17.35 -11.60 13.21
N TYR A 233 -16.52 -10.56 13.40
CA TYR A 233 -15.52 -10.12 12.42
C TYR A 233 -14.12 -10.64 12.73
N ASN A 234 -13.27 -10.73 11.71
CA ASN A 234 -11.84 -11.03 11.84
C ASN A 234 -11.02 -9.91 11.21
N PHE A 235 -10.13 -9.32 12.00
CA PHE A 235 -9.23 -8.25 11.57
C PHE A 235 -7.78 -8.66 11.74
N LEU A 236 -6.96 -8.28 10.77
CA LEU A 236 -5.51 -8.33 10.81
C LEU A 236 -4.94 -7.01 10.34
N GLY A 237 -3.93 -6.49 11.04
CA GLY A 237 -3.24 -5.29 10.58
C GLY A 237 -1.79 -5.25 11.04
N TRP A 238 -0.90 -4.83 10.13
CA TRP A 238 0.49 -4.55 10.42
C TRP A 238 0.69 -3.06 10.72
N SER A 239 1.49 -2.75 11.75
CA SER A 239 1.87 -1.37 12.08
C SER A 239 0.63 -0.48 12.30
N PHE A 240 0.52 0.63 11.59
CA PHE A 240 -0.68 1.47 11.45
C PHE A 240 -1.98 0.68 11.30
N GLY A 241 -2.00 -0.35 10.45
CA GLY A 241 -3.18 -1.16 10.18
C GLY A 241 -3.69 -1.89 11.41
N GLY A 242 -2.81 -2.22 12.36
CA GLY A 242 -3.24 -2.82 13.63
C GLY A 242 -3.89 -1.81 14.57
N VAL A 243 -3.39 -0.57 14.64
CA VAL A 243 -4.05 0.51 15.39
C VAL A 243 -5.41 0.83 14.78
N LEU A 244 -5.49 0.87 13.45
CA LEU A 244 -6.75 1.01 12.72
C LEU A 244 -7.72 -0.15 12.99
N SER A 245 -7.21 -1.39 13.01
CA SER A 245 -8.01 -2.58 13.33
C SER A 245 -8.59 -2.53 14.75
N LEU A 246 -7.81 -2.03 15.72
CA LEU A 246 -8.27 -1.81 17.09
C LEU A 246 -9.44 -0.82 17.13
N GLU A 247 -9.32 0.31 16.43
CA GLU A 247 -10.36 1.34 16.41
C GLU A 247 -11.63 0.89 15.67
N ILE A 248 -11.50 0.23 14.52
CA ILE A 248 -12.63 -0.38 13.79
C ILE A 248 -13.37 -1.36 14.72
N SER A 249 -12.63 -2.23 15.40
CA SER A 249 -13.19 -3.21 16.32
C SER A 249 -13.90 -2.55 17.50
N ARG A 250 -13.31 -1.49 18.08
CA ARG A 250 -13.91 -0.71 19.16
C ARG A 250 -15.28 -0.14 18.76
N GLN A 251 -15.37 0.48 17.58
CA GLN A 251 -16.63 1.07 17.09
C GLN A 251 -17.68 -0.01 16.79
N LEU A 252 -17.29 -1.11 16.16
CA LEU A 252 -18.20 -2.23 15.88
C LEU A 252 -18.76 -2.84 17.16
N VAL A 253 -17.92 -3.06 18.18
CA VAL A 253 -18.35 -3.54 19.50
C VAL A 253 -19.28 -2.52 20.18
N GLY A 254 -18.98 -1.22 20.07
CA GLY A 254 -19.87 -0.16 20.55
C GLY A 254 -21.25 -0.18 19.87
N ALA A 255 -21.32 -0.67 18.63
CA ALA A 255 -22.57 -0.88 17.87
C ALA A 255 -23.23 -2.25 18.15
N GLY A 256 -22.75 -3.02 19.14
CA GLY A 256 -23.33 -4.31 19.53
C GLY A 256 -22.83 -5.52 18.73
N GLU A 257 -21.81 -5.33 17.90
CA GLU A 257 -21.18 -6.43 17.17
C GLU A 257 -20.15 -7.20 18.01
N LYS A 258 -19.70 -8.34 17.49
CA LYS A 258 -18.65 -9.17 18.11
C LYS A 258 -17.43 -9.28 17.20
N ILE A 259 -16.27 -9.51 17.81
CA ILE A 259 -15.01 -9.76 17.11
C ILE A 259 -14.54 -11.18 17.44
N ASP A 260 -14.28 -12.02 16.45
CA ASP A 260 -13.73 -13.35 16.72
C ASP A 260 -12.21 -13.30 16.82
N ASN A 261 -11.55 -12.58 15.90
CA ASN A 261 -10.10 -12.48 15.86
C ASN A 261 -9.66 -11.02 15.61
N LEU A 262 -8.83 -10.50 16.51
CA LEU A 262 -8.15 -9.22 16.38
C LEU A 262 -6.64 -9.46 16.42
N ILE A 263 -5.99 -9.36 15.27
CA ILE A 263 -4.61 -9.78 15.06
C ILE A 263 -3.75 -8.57 14.69
N PHE A 264 -2.68 -8.36 15.44
CA PHE A 264 -1.71 -7.29 15.23
C PHE A 264 -0.37 -7.85 14.80
N ILE A 265 0.25 -7.25 13.80
CA ILE A 265 1.64 -7.51 13.43
C ILE A 265 2.42 -6.24 13.77
N ASP A 266 3.26 -6.35 14.79
CA ASP A 266 4.21 -5.34 15.27
C ASP A 266 3.69 -3.88 15.28
N SER A 267 2.47 -3.69 15.77
CA SER A 267 1.83 -2.37 15.87
C SER A 267 2.30 -1.61 17.10
N TYR A 268 2.47 -0.29 16.96
CA TYR A 268 2.87 0.61 18.03
C TYR A 268 1.66 1.32 18.64
N PHE A 269 1.37 1.05 19.92
CA PHE A 269 0.21 1.63 20.62
C PHE A 269 0.63 2.78 21.53
N ASN A 270 -0.30 3.71 21.78
CA ASN A 270 -0.11 4.80 22.74
C ASN A 270 1.19 5.59 22.50
N VAL A 271 1.39 6.04 21.25
CA VAL A 271 2.64 6.72 20.81
C VAL A 271 2.93 7.95 21.65
N LYS A 272 1.92 8.75 22.01
CA LYS A 272 2.11 9.91 22.90
C LYS A 272 2.75 9.56 24.25
N LYS A 273 2.34 8.45 24.86
CA LYS A 273 2.95 7.95 26.11
C LYS A 273 4.38 7.51 25.88
N ALA A 274 4.66 6.80 24.79
CA ALA A 274 6.01 6.38 24.43
C ALA A 274 6.94 7.59 24.20
N CYS A 275 6.48 8.60 23.44
CA CYS A 275 7.19 9.87 23.24
C CYS A 275 7.49 10.58 24.56
N SER A 276 6.53 10.61 25.48
CA SER A 276 6.72 11.20 26.80
C SER A 276 7.76 10.43 27.64
N ALA A 277 7.81 9.10 27.52
CA ALA A 277 8.77 8.25 28.24
C ALA A 277 10.22 8.44 27.76
N ILE A 278 10.43 8.87 26.51
CA ILE A 278 11.74 9.16 25.94
C ILE A 278 12.10 10.66 25.96
N ASN A 279 11.35 11.48 26.70
CA ASN A 279 11.50 12.95 26.76
C ASN A 279 11.33 13.67 25.40
N GLN A 280 10.56 13.10 24.47
CA GLN A 280 10.23 13.68 23.17
C GLN A 280 8.72 13.97 23.05
N ALA A 281 8.11 14.48 24.11
CA ALA A 281 6.66 14.66 24.18
C ALA A 281 6.10 15.58 23.08
N ASP A 282 6.88 16.51 22.56
CA ASP A 282 6.45 17.48 21.53
C ASP A 282 6.63 16.97 20.08
N GLU A 283 7.18 15.77 19.90
CA GLU A 283 7.50 15.23 18.58
C GLU A 283 6.32 14.45 17.99
N VAL A 284 5.44 15.20 17.32
CA VAL A 284 4.16 14.71 16.81
C VAL A 284 4.25 13.90 15.51
N ASP A 285 5.34 14.06 14.75
CA ASP A 285 5.54 13.44 13.42
C ASP A 285 6.66 12.37 13.43
N ILE A 286 6.86 11.71 14.57
CA ILE A 286 7.92 10.70 14.79
C ILE A 286 7.65 9.35 14.11
N ILE A 287 6.38 8.98 13.91
CA ILE A 287 5.91 7.86 13.06
C ILE A 287 4.73 8.43 12.25
N ASP A 288 3.55 7.82 12.29
CA ASP A 288 2.34 8.39 11.70
C ASP A 288 1.79 9.45 12.65
N ARG A 289 1.66 10.70 12.19
CA ARG A 289 1.11 11.82 12.98
C ARG A 289 -0.19 11.47 13.71
N ILE A 290 -1.08 10.78 12.99
CA ILE A 290 -2.38 10.35 13.50
C ILE A 290 -2.26 9.36 14.68
N ASN A 291 -1.19 8.56 14.77
CA ASN A 291 -0.92 7.66 15.90
C ASN A 291 -0.62 8.44 17.18
N TYR A 292 0.07 9.58 17.08
CA TYR A 292 0.36 10.43 18.24
C TYR A 292 -0.92 10.96 18.89
N PHE A 293 -1.93 11.32 18.09
CA PHE A 293 -3.19 11.87 18.59
C PHE A 293 -4.23 10.82 19.00
N TYR A 294 -3.98 9.53 18.74
CA TYR A 294 -4.91 8.47 19.10
C TYR A 294 -4.83 8.13 20.59
N SER A 295 -5.94 8.31 21.30
CA SER A 295 -6.03 8.08 22.75
C SER A 295 -7.40 7.49 23.12
N PRO A 296 -7.62 6.18 22.88
CA PRO A 296 -8.91 5.56 23.17
C PRO A 296 -9.21 5.54 24.67
N LYS A 297 -10.50 5.58 25.02
CA LYS A 297 -10.94 5.54 26.42
C LYS A 297 -10.81 4.13 26.99
N ALA A 298 -10.30 4.01 28.22
CA ALA A 298 -10.15 2.72 28.90
C ALA A 298 -11.46 1.93 29.05
N ALA A 299 -12.61 2.61 29.19
CA ALA A 299 -13.92 1.96 29.27
C ALA A 299 -14.27 1.23 27.96
N ASP A 300 -13.99 1.86 26.82
CA ASP A 300 -14.25 1.29 25.49
C ASP A 300 -13.36 0.06 25.25
N MET A 301 -12.10 0.09 25.72
CA MET A 301 -11.19 -1.05 25.63
C MET A 301 -11.66 -2.24 26.47
N LYS A 302 -12.22 -2.01 27.66
CA LYS A 302 -12.83 -3.09 28.46
C LYS A 302 -13.98 -3.77 27.75
N GLN A 303 -14.84 -2.98 27.07
CA GLN A 303 -15.93 -3.53 26.27
C GLN A 303 -15.40 -4.30 25.05
N LEU A 304 -14.36 -3.78 24.39
CA LEU A 304 -13.71 -4.46 23.28
C LEU A 304 -13.17 -5.83 23.71
N VAL A 305 -12.43 -5.90 24.81
CA VAL A 305 -11.87 -7.16 25.33
C VAL A 305 -12.95 -8.18 25.66
N SER A 306 -14.06 -7.77 26.29
CA SER A 306 -15.14 -8.71 26.65
C SER A 306 -15.94 -9.23 25.45
N ASN A 307 -15.89 -8.53 24.31
CA ASN A 307 -16.59 -8.88 23.07
C ASN A 307 -15.66 -9.40 21.96
N THR A 308 -14.38 -9.65 22.30
CA THR A 308 -13.39 -10.20 21.39
C THR A 308 -12.92 -11.57 21.86
N ARG A 309 -13.06 -12.60 21.02
CA ARG A 309 -12.66 -13.97 21.41
C ARG A 309 -11.15 -14.14 21.44
N ASN A 310 -10.43 -13.64 20.44
CA ASN A 310 -8.98 -13.75 20.36
C ASN A 310 -8.34 -12.39 20.08
N ILE A 311 -7.41 -11.98 20.95
CA ILE A 311 -6.51 -10.85 20.71
C ILE A 311 -5.09 -11.41 20.59
N VAL A 312 -4.42 -11.11 19.48
CA VAL A 312 -3.12 -11.69 19.13
C VAL A 312 -2.15 -10.57 18.73
N LEU A 313 -0.94 -10.61 19.27
CA LEU A 313 0.15 -9.72 18.87
C LEU A 313 1.34 -10.55 18.39
N PHE A 314 1.75 -10.35 17.14
CA PHE A 314 3.04 -10.81 16.60
C PHE A 314 4.04 -9.66 16.71
N LYS A 315 4.92 -9.70 17.70
CA LYS A 315 5.88 -8.61 17.98
C LYS A 315 7.25 -8.91 17.37
N ALA A 316 7.84 -7.93 16.69
CA ALA A 316 9.22 -8.04 16.19
C ALA A 316 10.21 -8.16 17.36
N ALA A 317 11.18 -9.05 17.21
CA ALA A 317 12.20 -9.30 18.25
C ALA A 317 13.50 -8.51 18.02
N LYS A 318 13.67 -7.89 16.85
CA LYS A 318 14.78 -6.99 16.55
C LYS A 318 14.32 -5.55 16.42
N LEU A 319 15.25 -4.64 16.75
CA LEU A 319 15.07 -3.21 16.57
C LEU A 319 14.70 -2.90 15.12
N ASN A 320 13.80 -1.94 14.92
CA ASN A 320 13.47 -1.47 13.58
C ASN A 320 14.71 -0.85 12.93
N ASP A 321 15.09 -1.40 11.78
CA ASP A 321 16.26 -1.03 10.98
C ASP A 321 15.97 0.11 9.98
N THR A 322 14.70 0.48 9.85
CA THR A 322 14.26 1.59 8.99
C THR A 322 13.78 2.74 9.86
N TYR A 323 14.59 3.82 9.92
CA TYR A 323 14.27 5.03 10.67
C TYR A 323 14.83 6.28 9.97
N ARG A 324 14.25 7.44 10.28
CA ARG A 324 14.52 8.74 9.63
C ARG A 324 15.15 9.78 10.57
N SER A 325 15.16 9.52 11.87
CA SER A 325 15.75 10.40 12.89
C SER A 325 16.20 9.63 14.12
N ASP A 326 17.11 10.22 14.91
CA ASP A 326 17.58 9.66 16.19
C ASP A 326 16.43 9.50 17.18
N ASN A 327 15.48 10.43 17.18
CA ASN A 327 14.31 10.33 18.05
C ASN A 327 13.42 9.15 17.67
N GLN A 328 13.21 8.91 16.37
CA GLN A 328 12.47 7.74 15.91
C GLN A 328 13.18 6.44 16.32
N LEU A 329 14.52 6.41 16.28
CA LEU A 329 15.31 5.30 16.79
C LEU A 329 15.12 5.10 18.31
N LEU A 330 15.13 6.18 19.11
CA LEU A 330 14.83 6.12 20.56
C LEU A 330 13.43 5.57 20.84
N LEU A 331 12.45 5.96 20.02
CA LEU A 331 11.08 5.46 20.12
C LEU A 331 11.01 3.95 19.79
N PHE A 332 11.69 3.49 18.75
CA PHE A 332 11.76 2.07 18.42
C PHE A 332 12.51 1.26 19.48
N ASP A 333 13.57 1.80 20.08
CA ASP A 333 14.27 1.17 21.21
C ASP A 333 13.35 1.05 22.44
N TYR A 334 12.56 2.09 22.73
CA TYR A 334 11.53 2.03 23.77
C TYR A 334 10.53 0.90 23.50
N TYR A 335 9.98 0.81 22.29
CA TYR A 335 9.01 -0.24 21.94
C TYR A 335 9.63 -1.64 21.95
N MET A 336 10.89 -1.77 21.53
CA MET A 336 11.63 -3.04 21.61
C MET A 336 11.71 -3.54 23.05
N LYS A 337 11.95 -2.64 24.01
CA LYS A 337 11.99 -2.94 25.46
C LYS A 337 10.62 -3.16 26.11
N SER A 338 9.54 -2.69 25.48
CA SER A 338 8.17 -2.92 25.96
C SER A 338 7.68 -4.30 25.59
N ASP A 339 6.94 -4.97 26.49
CA ASP A 339 6.49 -6.35 26.27
C ASP A 339 5.46 -6.48 25.13
N PHE A 340 4.55 -5.52 25.02
CA PHE A 340 3.40 -5.58 24.10
C PHE A 340 3.26 -4.35 23.19
N ASN A 341 4.35 -3.64 22.91
CA ASN A 341 4.30 -2.38 22.16
C ASN A 341 3.28 -1.37 22.74
N ASN A 342 3.19 -1.30 24.07
CA ASN A 342 2.19 -0.54 24.85
C ASN A 342 0.72 -0.99 24.69
N LEU A 343 0.41 -2.10 24.04
CA LEU A 343 -0.96 -2.63 24.00
C LEU A 343 -1.48 -2.97 25.41
N ASP A 344 -0.59 -3.42 26.28
CA ASP A 344 -0.78 -3.65 27.72
C ASP A 344 -1.16 -2.38 28.51
N THR A 345 -0.93 -1.20 27.94
CA THR A 345 -1.40 0.06 28.54
C THR A 345 -2.87 0.34 28.24
N LEU A 346 -3.46 -0.36 27.27
CA LEU A 346 -4.85 -0.20 26.83
C LEU A 346 -5.76 -1.33 27.33
N MET A 347 -5.20 -2.53 27.54
CA MET A 347 -5.94 -3.72 27.94
C MET A 347 -5.11 -4.66 28.81
N ASP A 348 -5.77 -5.59 29.50
CA ASP A 348 -5.11 -6.57 30.37
C ASP A 348 -4.19 -7.49 29.54
N PRO A 349 -2.88 -7.61 29.87
CA PRO A 349 -1.95 -8.53 29.21
C PRO A 349 -2.44 -9.97 29.14
N GLN A 350 -3.22 -10.44 30.12
CA GLN A 350 -3.76 -11.81 30.11
C GLN A 350 -4.75 -12.07 28.98
N SER A 351 -5.34 -11.01 28.41
CA SER A 351 -6.22 -11.09 27.24
C SER A 351 -5.47 -11.20 25.91
N ILE A 352 -4.15 -10.95 25.91
CA ILE A 352 -3.32 -10.87 24.70
C ILE A 352 -2.51 -12.15 24.55
N LYS A 353 -2.64 -12.82 23.39
CA LYS A 353 -1.73 -13.89 23.01
C LYS A 353 -0.54 -13.31 22.24
N LEU A 354 0.63 -13.30 22.87
CA LEU A 354 1.88 -12.81 22.29
C LEU A 354 2.63 -13.92 21.53
N PHE A 355 3.14 -13.56 20.35
CA PHE A 355 4.12 -14.33 19.59
C PHE A 355 5.28 -13.42 19.20
N HIS A 356 6.50 -13.92 19.30
CA HIS A 356 7.68 -13.18 18.84
C HIS A 356 8.05 -13.61 17.42
N LEU A 357 8.21 -12.62 16.55
CA LEU A 357 8.85 -12.79 15.24
C LEU A 357 10.37 -12.80 15.47
N ALA A 358 10.86 -13.94 15.95
CA ALA A 358 12.28 -14.17 16.18
C ALA A 358 13.09 -13.85 14.91
N ASP A 359 14.23 -13.22 15.10
CA ASP A 359 15.13 -12.79 14.02
C ASP A 359 14.63 -11.69 13.07
N ASP A 360 13.39 -11.20 13.22
CA ASP A 360 12.84 -10.16 12.36
C ASP A 360 12.73 -8.79 13.05
N THR A 361 12.98 -7.76 12.24
CA THR A 361 12.66 -6.34 12.47
C THR A 361 11.21 -6.05 12.04
N HIS A 362 10.76 -4.82 12.31
CA HIS A 362 9.44 -4.33 11.91
C HIS A 362 9.09 -4.53 10.42
N ALA A 363 10.08 -4.42 9.52
CA ALA A 363 9.88 -4.50 8.07
C ALA A 363 10.35 -5.83 7.44
N SER A 364 11.32 -6.52 8.06
CA SER A 364 11.93 -7.72 7.45
C SER A 364 11.05 -8.96 7.49
N TRP A 365 10.11 -9.07 8.44
CA TRP A 365 9.20 -10.23 8.54
C TRP A 365 8.45 -10.50 7.24
N VAL A 366 8.11 -9.45 6.48
CA VAL A 366 7.39 -9.50 5.19
C VAL A 366 8.10 -10.41 4.18
N LYS A 367 9.43 -10.51 4.26
CA LYS A 367 10.29 -11.30 3.37
C LYS A 367 10.78 -12.61 4.01
N ASN A 368 10.49 -12.85 5.28
CA ASN A 368 10.92 -14.05 5.99
C ASN A 368 9.88 -15.17 5.83
N GLU A 369 10.03 -16.00 4.79
CA GLU A 369 9.08 -17.07 4.47
C GLU A 369 8.77 -18.01 5.64
N ARG A 370 9.78 -18.35 6.46
CA ARG A 370 9.59 -19.23 7.62
C ARG A 370 8.67 -18.57 8.66
N GLN A 371 8.86 -17.28 8.91
CA GLN A 371 8.08 -16.54 9.89
C GLN A 371 6.67 -16.24 9.40
N VAL A 372 6.53 -15.83 8.13
CA VAL A 372 5.21 -15.72 7.49
C VAL A 372 4.46 -17.04 7.58
N THR A 373 5.12 -18.18 7.32
CA THR A 373 4.49 -19.50 7.41
C THR A 373 4.03 -19.85 8.81
N SER A 374 4.88 -19.65 9.81
CA SER A 374 4.54 -19.87 11.22
C SER A 374 3.33 -19.01 11.65
N MET A 375 3.36 -17.73 11.29
CA MET A 375 2.29 -16.78 11.57
C MET A 375 0.97 -17.18 10.88
N CYS A 376 1.00 -17.48 9.58
CA CYS A 376 -0.17 -17.91 8.82
C CYS A 376 -0.78 -19.22 9.33
N ASN A 377 0.04 -20.16 9.82
CA ASN A 377 -0.45 -21.37 10.49
C ASN A 377 -1.20 -21.03 11.78
N SER A 378 -0.66 -20.13 12.60
CA SER A 378 -1.32 -19.65 13.83
C SER A 378 -2.65 -18.95 13.51
N ILE A 379 -2.67 -18.05 12.52
CA ILE A 379 -3.88 -17.35 12.05
C ILE A 379 -4.92 -18.36 11.54
N SER A 380 -4.51 -19.30 10.69
CA SER A 380 -5.39 -20.32 10.12
C SER A 380 -6.07 -21.19 11.19
N SER A 381 -5.32 -21.57 12.22
CA SER A 381 -5.85 -22.37 13.32
C SER A 381 -6.99 -21.65 14.05
N LYS A 382 -6.90 -20.33 14.17
CA LYS A 382 -7.90 -19.49 14.84
C LYS A 382 -9.14 -19.26 13.99
N LEU A 383 -8.95 -18.96 12.71
CA LEU A 383 -10.07 -18.75 11.78
C LEU A 383 -10.90 -20.03 11.56
N LYS A 384 -10.28 -21.21 11.56
CA LYS A 384 -11.01 -22.50 11.47
C LYS A 384 -11.91 -22.77 12.68
N GLN A 385 -11.54 -22.30 13.87
CA GLN A 385 -12.40 -22.42 15.06
C GLN A 385 -13.65 -21.53 15.01
N ALA A 386 -13.76 -20.63 14.03
CA ALA A 386 -14.93 -19.80 13.79
C ALA A 386 -16.00 -20.51 12.94
N VAL A 387 -15.59 -21.42 12.04
CA VAL A 387 -16.46 -22.07 11.05
C VAL A 387 -17.10 -23.37 11.59
N GLY A 388 -16.57 -23.93 12.68
CA GLY A 388 -17.01 -25.20 13.27
C GLY A 388 -18.09 -25.12 14.36
N LYS A 389 -18.97 -24.12 14.35
CA LYS A 389 -20.09 -24.03 15.31
C LYS A 389 -21.43 -23.78 14.62
#